data_AF-A0A3E5GJS8-F1
#
_entry.id   AF-A0A3E5GJS8-F1
#
_cell.length_a   1.000
_cell.length_b   1.000
_cell.length_c   1.000
_cell.angle_alpha   90.00
_cell.angle_beta   90.00
_cell.angle_gamma   90.00
#
_symmetry.space_group_name_H-M   'P 1'
#
loop_
_entity.id
_entity.type
_entity.pdbx_description
1 polymer ?
#
loop_
_entity_poly.entity_id
_entity_poly.type
_entity_poly.pdbx_seq_one_letter_code
_entity_poly.pdbx_strand_id
1 'polypeptide(L)'
;MKEKKVIDYTRTYRRIEADKKKCILYIVILILLGFLLMWTQIDDLTRMICKICAGVLKKYEPHMYVGIRSETYPLFGKISYLSAETVYPGIQISLINAGISLGIIILLACLPWKGRPLAIYLILCSAIHLINSLWFVFGEKYFPYTLTVYSKLYMLQEIS
;
A
#
# COMPACT_ATOMS: atom_id res chain seq x y z
N MET A 1 -23.89 -8.49 33.34
CA MET A 1 -24.51 -8.22 32.02
C MET A 1 -24.69 -9.56 31.32
N LYS A 2 -25.92 -9.97 30.95
CA LYS A 2 -26.14 -11.26 30.27
C LYS A 2 -25.64 -11.14 28.83
N GLU A 3 -24.79 -12.06 28.41
CA GLU A 3 -24.33 -12.15 27.02
C GLU A 3 -25.53 -12.34 26.08
N LYS A 4 -25.66 -11.43 25.11
CA LYS A 4 -26.71 -11.52 24.09
C LYS A 4 -26.32 -12.61 23.10
N LYS A 5 -26.90 -13.81 23.25
CA LYS A 5 -26.59 -14.99 22.43
C LYS A 5 -27.12 -14.94 20.99
N VAL A 6 -28.01 -13.99 20.67
CA VAL A 6 -28.71 -13.94 19.38
C VAL A 6 -28.71 -12.51 18.84
N ILE A 7 -28.22 -12.35 17.62
CA ILE A 7 -28.28 -11.08 16.89
C ILE A 7 -29.65 -11.00 16.20
N ASP A 8 -30.53 -10.11 16.68
CA ASP A 8 -31.79 -9.82 16.01
C ASP A 8 -31.55 -8.89 14.83
N TYR A 9 -31.57 -9.46 13.63
CA TYR A 9 -31.54 -8.68 12.39
C TYR A 9 -32.90 -7.99 12.15
N THR A 10 -32.87 -6.85 11.45
CA THR A 10 -34.09 -6.17 11.00
C THR A 10 -34.90 -7.08 10.07
N ARG A 11 -36.23 -6.86 10.01
CA ARG A 11 -37.21 -7.77 9.38
C ARG A 11 -36.85 -8.18 7.94
N THR A 12 -36.17 -7.30 7.20
CA THR A 12 -35.66 -7.51 5.83
C THR A 12 -34.60 -8.61 5.75
N TYR A 13 -33.65 -8.64 6.68
CA TYR A 13 -32.54 -9.59 6.68
C TYR A 13 -32.90 -10.94 7.30
N ARG A 14 -33.95 -10.99 8.13
CA ARG A 14 -34.41 -12.22 8.80
C ARG A 14 -34.97 -13.29 7.86
N ARG A 15 -35.30 -12.90 6.62
CA ARG A 15 -35.91 -13.78 5.59
C ARG A 15 -34.92 -14.17 4.47
N ILE A 16 -33.67 -13.73 4.54
CA ILE A 16 -32.66 -14.11 3.55
C ILE A 16 -32.24 -15.54 3.88
N GLU A 17 -32.82 -16.52 3.19
CA GLU A 17 -32.31 -17.87 3.20
C GLU A 17 -30.95 -17.88 2.50
N ALA A 18 -29.91 -18.25 3.26
CA ALA A 18 -28.56 -18.33 2.74
C ALA A 18 -28.42 -19.53 1.79
N ASP A 19 -28.73 -19.32 0.51
CA ASP A 19 -28.43 -20.28 -0.55
C ASP A 19 -26.92 -20.23 -0.83
N LYS A 20 -26.19 -21.11 -0.16
CA LYS A 20 -24.73 -21.24 -0.28
C LYS A 20 -24.27 -21.36 -1.73
N LYS A 21 -25.04 -22.04 -2.59
CA LYS A 21 -24.67 -22.23 -4.01
C LYS A 21 -24.76 -20.92 -4.77
N LYS A 22 -25.84 -20.15 -4.57
CA LYS A 22 -25.99 -18.82 -5.18
C LYS A 22 -24.96 -17.82 -4.66
N CYS A 23 -24.66 -17.83 -3.36
CA CYS A 23 -23.62 -16.97 -2.79
C CYS A 23 -22.24 -17.29 -3.39
N ILE A 24 -21.86 -18.57 -3.47
CA ILE A 24 -20.60 -18.98 -4.10
C ILE A 24 -20.58 -18.58 -5.57
N LEU A 25 -21.68 -18.82 -6.31
CA LEU A 25 -21.80 -18.44 -7.71
C LEU A 25 -21.59 -16.93 -7.91
N TYR A 26 -22.23 -16.09 -7.09
CA TYR A 26 -22.07 -14.64 -7.20
C TYR A 26 -20.65 -14.18 -6.84
N ILE A 27 -20.02 -14.78 -5.83
CA ILE A 27 -18.63 -14.50 -5.49
C ILE A 27 -17.71 -14.86 -6.66
N VAL A 28 -17.89 -16.05 -7.26
CA VAL A 28 -17.09 -16.49 -8.42
C VAL A 28 -17.30 -15.56 -9.61
N ILE A 29 -18.53 -15.19 -9.93
CA ILE A 29 -18.83 -14.25 -11.01
C ILE A 29 -18.17 -12.90 -10.75
N LEU A 30 -18.25 -12.38 -9.53
CA LEU A 30 -17.65 -11.10 -9.16
C LEU A 30 -16.12 -11.14 -9.30
N ILE A 31 -15.48 -12.22 -8.83
CA ILE A 31 -14.03 -12.42 -8.95
C ILE A 31 -13.64 -12.51 -10.43
N LEU A 32 -14.37 -13.27 -11.24
CA LEU A 32 -14.08 -13.43 -12.67
C LEU A 32 -14.25 -12.11 -13.43
N LEU A 33 -15.32 -11.35 -13.17
CA LEU A 33 -15.53 -10.04 -13.76
C LEU A 33 -14.44 -9.05 -13.34
N GLY A 34 -14.11 -9.01 -12.05
CA GLY A 34 -13.04 -8.17 -11.53
C GLY A 34 -11.68 -8.51 -12.14
N PHE A 35 -11.36 -9.80 -12.24
CA PHE A 35 -10.15 -10.29 -12.88
C PHE A 35 -10.10 -9.92 -14.36
N LEU A 36 -11.19 -10.12 -15.11
CA LEU A 36 -11.24 -9.85 -16.55
C LEU A 36 -11.15 -8.35 -16.86
N LEU A 37 -11.79 -7.51 -16.04
CA LEU A 37 -11.64 -6.06 -16.11
C LEU A 37 -10.20 -5.64 -15.81
N MET A 38 -9.61 -6.13 -14.72
CA MET A 38 -8.22 -5.83 -14.39
C MET A 38 -7.27 -6.28 -15.50
N TRP A 39 -7.43 -7.50 -16.00
CA TRP A 39 -6.59 -8.09 -17.03
C TRP A 39 -6.61 -7.31 -18.33
N THR A 40 -7.79 -6.88 -18.78
CA THR A 40 -7.92 -6.13 -20.04
C THR A 40 -7.48 -4.68 -19.92
N GLN A 41 -7.54 -4.09 -18.72
CA GLN A 41 -7.24 -2.67 -18.48
C GLN A 41 -5.92 -2.43 -17.72
N ILE A 42 -5.10 -3.46 -17.50
CA ILE A 42 -3.91 -3.34 -16.66
C ILE A 42 -2.87 -2.36 -17.21
N ASP A 43 -2.73 -2.25 -18.55
CA ASP A 43 -1.85 -1.25 -19.17
C ASP A 43 -2.30 0.17 -18.83
N ASP A 44 -3.57 0.47 -19.09
CA ASP A 44 -4.16 1.78 -18.80
C ASP A 44 -4.13 2.11 -17.31
N LEU A 45 -4.42 1.12 -16.45
CA LEU A 45 -4.40 1.28 -15.00
C LEU A 45 -2.99 1.60 -14.50
N THR A 46 -2.00 0.77 -14.86
CA THR A 46 -0.61 0.96 -14.41
C THR A 46 -0.03 2.27 -14.94
N ARG A 47 -0.37 2.64 -16.18
CA ARG A 47 0.03 3.92 -16.76
C ARG A 47 -0.64 5.11 -16.10
N MET A 48 -1.92 5.01 -15.74
CA MET A 48 -2.65 6.05 -15.01
C MET A 48 -2.05 6.28 -13.63
N ILE A 49 -1.79 5.20 -12.88
CA ILE A 49 -1.13 5.26 -11.56
C ILE A 49 0.24 5.93 -11.71
N CYS A 50 1.05 5.50 -12.69
CA CYS A 50 2.35 6.13 -12.96
C CYS A 50 2.23 7.62 -13.30
N LYS A 51 1.22 8.05 -14.07
CA LYS A 51 0.98 9.47 -14.36
C LYS A 51 0.66 10.27 -13.10
N ILE A 52 -0.21 9.73 -12.23
CA ILE A 52 -0.57 10.37 -10.96
C ILE A 52 0.67 10.50 -10.08
N CYS A 53 1.39 9.40 -9.87
CA CYS A 53 2.60 9.39 -9.06
C CYS A 53 3.69 10.31 -9.62
N ALA A 54 3.90 10.33 -10.95
CA ALA A 54 4.83 11.26 -11.58
C ALA A 54 4.41 12.72 -11.38
N GLY A 55 3.12 13.02 -11.45
CA GLY A 55 2.59 14.36 -11.17
C GLY A 55 2.82 14.79 -9.73
N VAL A 56 2.61 13.88 -8.77
CA VAL A 56 2.89 14.13 -7.34
C VAL A 56 4.39 14.34 -7.12
N LEU A 57 5.24 13.46 -7.65
CA LEU A 57 6.69 13.53 -7.47
C LEU A 57 7.27 14.83 -8.05
N LYS A 58 6.87 15.24 -9.26
CA LYS A 58 7.31 16.51 -9.86
C LYS A 58 6.85 17.74 -9.07
N LYS A 59 5.76 17.63 -8.31
CA LYS A 59 5.27 18.73 -7.47
C LYS A 59 6.14 18.92 -6.22
N TYR A 60 6.59 17.82 -5.60
CA TYR A 60 7.42 17.88 -4.40
C TYR A 60 8.91 18.04 -4.72
N GLU A 61 9.39 17.44 -5.81
CA GLU A 61 10.78 17.47 -6.26
C GLU A 61 10.83 17.91 -7.74
N PRO A 62 10.68 19.21 -8.05
CA PRO A 62 10.54 19.71 -9.42
C PRO A 62 11.80 19.54 -10.27
N HIS A 63 12.96 19.38 -9.63
CA HIS A 63 14.24 19.15 -10.32
C HIS A 63 14.50 17.66 -10.60
N MET A 64 13.71 16.76 -10.03
CA MET A 64 13.89 15.33 -10.23
C MET A 64 13.36 14.90 -11.60
N TYR A 65 14.21 14.22 -12.37
CA TYR A 65 13.74 13.56 -13.58
C TYR A 65 12.79 12.43 -13.21
N VAL A 66 11.55 12.50 -13.73
CA VAL A 66 10.54 11.44 -13.60
C VAL A 66 9.95 11.11 -14.96
N GLY A 67 10.23 9.90 -15.42
CA GLY A 67 9.71 9.27 -16.62
C GLY A 67 8.84 8.05 -16.30
N ILE A 68 8.10 7.59 -17.30
CA ILE A 68 7.29 6.36 -17.23
C ILE A 68 7.87 5.40 -18.26
N ARG A 69 8.24 4.19 -17.82
CA ARG A 69 8.67 3.10 -18.69
C ARG A 69 7.60 2.03 -18.71
N SER A 70 7.62 1.18 -19.72
CA SER A 70 6.69 0.05 -19.80
C SER A 70 7.41 -1.18 -20.33
N GLU A 71 7.09 -2.33 -19.77
CA GLU A 71 7.57 -3.64 -20.21
C GLU A 71 6.39 -4.57 -20.48
N THR A 72 6.54 -5.47 -21.45
CA THR A 72 5.48 -6.42 -21.82
C THR A 72 5.74 -7.76 -21.17
N TYR A 73 4.74 -8.24 -20.44
CA TYR A 73 4.73 -9.53 -19.75
C TYR A 73 3.78 -10.50 -20.48
N PRO A 74 4.12 -11.80 -20.59
CA PRO A 74 3.33 -12.76 -21.39
C PRO A 74 1.87 -12.91 -20.96
N LEU A 75 1.62 -12.80 -19.65
CA LEU A 75 0.29 -12.91 -19.07
C LEU A 75 -0.37 -11.53 -19.01
N PHE A 76 0.24 -10.58 -18.32
CA PHE A 76 -0.38 -9.30 -18.00
C PHE A 76 -0.24 -8.21 -19.08
N GLY A 77 0.27 -8.54 -20.27
CA GLY A 77 0.47 -7.55 -21.32
C GLY A 77 1.43 -6.44 -20.89
N LYS A 78 1.17 -5.21 -21.33
CA LYS A 78 2.07 -4.07 -21.06
C LYS A 78 1.82 -3.53 -19.66
N ILE A 79 2.89 -3.40 -18.89
CA ILE A 79 2.86 -2.89 -17.53
C ILE A 79 3.81 -1.70 -17.43
N SER A 80 3.29 -0.59 -16.92
CA SER A 80 4.04 0.65 -16.75
C SER A 80 4.60 0.78 -15.33
N TYR A 81 5.81 1.33 -15.22
CA TYR A 81 6.48 1.64 -13.96
C TYR A 81 7.21 2.99 -14.02
N LEU A 82 7.55 3.54 -12.86
CA LEU A 82 8.24 4.82 -12.77
C LEU A 82 9.75 4.65 -12.98
N SER A 83 10.30 5.55 -13.78
CA SER A 83 11.74 5.74 -13.91
C SER A 83 12.08 7.11 -13.37
N ALA A 84 12.81 7.16 -12.26
CA ALA A 84 13.20 8.41 -11.64
C ALA A 84 14.61 8.32 -11.08
N GLU A 85 15.24 9.49 -10.96
CA GLU A 85 16.47 9.64 -10.18
C GLU A 85 16.21 9.31 -8.72
N THR A 86 17.23 8.76 -8.06
CA THR A 86 17.08 8.36 -6.66
C THR A 86 17.53 9.50 -5.79
N VAL A 87 16.58 10.12 -5.11
CA VAL A 87 16.84 11.09 -4.04
C VAL A 87 16.63 10.36 -2.73
N TYR A 88 17.72 10.04 -2.03
CA TYR A 88 17.63 9.43 -0.72
C TYR A 88 17.29 10.49 0.35
N PRO A 89 16.58 10.09 1.42
CA PRO A 89 16.31 10.99 2.52
C PRO A 89 17.61 11.24 3.29
N GLY A 90 18.24 12.38 3.04
CA GLY A 90 19.46 12.77 3.73
C GLY A 90 19.29 12.78 5.25
N ILE A 91 20.42 12.77 5.97
CA ILE A 91 20.47 12.57 7.44
C ILE A 91 19.46 13.44 8.20
N GLN A 92 19.30 14.71 7.82
CA GLN A 92 18.39 15.63 8.51
C GLN A 92 16.93 15.16 8.46
N ILE A 93 16.42 14.83 7.26
CA ILE A 93 15.03 14.37 7.06
C ILE A 93 14.83 13.03 7.78
N SER A 94 15.82 12.14 7.68
CA SER A 94 15.80 10.84 8.35
C SER A 94 15.73 10.96 9.87
N LEU A 95 16.47 11.89 10.49
CA LEU A 95 16.39 12.16 11.93
C LEU A 95 15.05 12.76 12.36
N ILE A 96 14.49 13.69 11.56
CA ILE A 96 13.17 14.27 11.83
C ILE A 96 12.10 13.17 11.83
N ASN A 97 12.09 12.32 10.80
CA ASN A 97 11.12 11.22 10.69
C ASN A 97 11.31 10.17 11.80
N ALA A 98 12.55 9.88 12.20
CA ALA A 98 12.83 9.03 13.35
C ALA A 98 12.25 9.63 14.65
N GLY A 99 12.46 10.92 14.89
CA GLY A 99 11.92 11.62 16.05
C GLY A 99 10.39 11.63 16.09
N ILE A 100 9.73 11.94 14.97
CA ILE A 100 8.26 11.91 14.85
C ILE A 100 7.73 10.50 15.11
N SER A 101 8.33 9.49 14.49
CA SER A 101 7.92 8.09 14.66
C SER A 101 8.03 7.63 16.10
N LEU A 102 9.14 7.96 16.76
CA LEU A 102 9.35 7.67 18.18
C LEU A 102 8.32 8.40 19.06
N GLY A 103 8.05 9.67 18.78
CA GLY A 103 7.03 10.46 19.48
C GLY A 103 5.64 9.83 19.38
N ILE A 104 5.23 9.38 18.19
CA ILE A 104 3.96 8.68 17.98
C ILE A 104 3.90 7.37 18.78
N ILE A 105 4.98 6.58 18.78
CA ILE A 105 5.04 5.33 19.55
C ILE A 105 4.87 5.61 21.04
N ILE A 106 5.61 6.57 21.60
CA ILE A 106 5.52 6.93 23.02
C ILE A 106 4.12 7.44 23.35
N LEU A 107 3.57 8.34 22.52
CA LEU A 107 2.25 8.90 22.72
C LEU A 107 1.17 7.80 22.76
N LEU A 108 1.17 6.90 21.77
CA LEU A 108 0.19 5.81 21.67
C LEU A 108 0.38 4.73 22.74
N ALA A 109 1.61 4.49 23.20
CA ALA A 109 1.91 3.55 24.28
C ALA A 109 1.52 4.09 25.66
N CYS A 110 1.54 5.41 25.86
CA CYS A 110 1.23 6.08 27.13
C CYS A 110 -0.23 6.52 27.24
N LEU A 111 -0.95 6.67 26.14
CA LEU A 111 -2.38 7.02 26.13
C LEU A 111 -3.27 5.85 26.58
N PRO A 112 -4.48 6.13 27.10
CA PRO A 112 -5.45 5.10 27.53
C PRO A 112 -6.02 4.26 26.37
N TRP A 113 -5.59 4.52 25.12
CA TRP A 113 -5.91 3.72 23.95
C TRP A 113 -4.92 2.57 23.71
N LYS A 114 -3.93 2.42 24.59
CA LYS A 114 -3.03 1.26 24.61
C LYS A 114 -3.84 -0.04 24.54
N GLY A 115 -3.46 -0.91 23.60
CA GLY A 115 -4.08 -2.23 23.40
C GLY A 115 -5.30 -2.23 22.48
N ARG A 116 -5.80 -1.08 22.01
CA ARG A 116 -6.81 -1.05 20.94
C ARG A 116 -6.18 -1.48 19.61
N PRO A 117 -6.89 -2.24 18.75
CA PRO A 117 -6.34 -2.73 17.48
C PRO A 117 -5.72 -1.62 16.61
N LEU A 118 -6.39 -0.46 16.54
CA LEU A 118 -5.88 0.70 15.80
C LEU A 118 -4.56 1.24 16.39
N ALA A 119 -4.45 1.34 17.72
CA ALA A 119 -3.23 1.83 18.36
C ALA A 119 -2.06 0.86 18.16
N ILE A 120 -2.31 -0.46 18.24
CA ILE A 120 -1.32 -1.49 17.95
C ILE A 120 -0.85 -1.38 16.50
N TYR A 121 -1.78 -1.28 15.55
CA TYR A 121 -1.47 -1.12 14.13
C TYR A 121 -0.60 0.12 13.88
N LEU A 122 -0.98 1.28 14.43
CA LEU A 122 -0.23 2.52 14.26
C LEU A 122 1.17 2.44 14.90
N ILE A 123 1.31 1.82 16.07
CA ILE A 123 2.62 1.59 16.71
C ILE A 123 3.50 0.72 15.81
N LEU A 124 2.96 -0.35 15.21
CA LEU A 124 3.72 -1.19 14.28
C LEU A 124 4.15 -0.41 13.03
N CYS A 125 3.24 0.36 12.42
CA CYS A 125 3.58 1.22 11.28
C CYS A 125 4.68 2.24 11.64
N SER A 126 4.56 2.90 12.79
CA SER A 126 5.56 3.85 13.27
C SER A 126 6.89 3.17 13.61
N ALA A 127 6.89 1.95 14.15
CA ALA A 127 8.11 1.21 14.43
C ALA A 127 8.85 0.82 13.15
N ILE A 128 8.13 0.34 12.13
CA ILE A 128 8.69 0.06 10.80
C ILE A 128 9.28 1.36 10.20
N HIS A 129 8.53 2.46 10.28
CA HIS A 129 9.01 3.75 9.77
C HIS A 129 10.22 4.29 10.53
N LEU A 130 10.28 4.09 11.85
CA LEU A 130 11.42 4.43 12.69
C LEU A 130 12.66 3.63 12.27
N ILE A 131 12.55 2.31 12.12
CA ILE A 131 13.67 1.45 11.68
C ILE A 131 14.17 1.90 10.30
N ASN A 132 13.27 2.15 9.35
CA ASN A 132 13.64 2.64 8.02
C ASN A 132 14.34 4.00 8.08
N SER A 133 13.82 4.93 8.89
CA SER A 133 14.42 6.26 9.04
C SER A 133 15.82 6.17 9.66
N LEU A 134 16.00 5.33 10.68
CA LEU A 134 17.31 5.09 11.29
C LEU A 134 18.26 4.39 10.32
N TRP A 135 17.78 3.47 9.49
CA TRP A 135 18.60 2.86 8.44
C TRP A 135 19.17 3.93 7.51
N PHE A 136 18.36 4.88 7.03
CA PHE A 136 18.84 5.94 6.15
C PHE A 136 19.76 6.97 6.81
N VAL A 137 19.89 6.99 8.15
CA VAL A 137 20.93 7.78 8.83
C VAL A 137 22.33 7.19 8.59
N PHE A 138 22.48 5.86 8.54
CA PHE A 138 23.79 5.18 8.49
C PHE A 138 24.05 4.42 7.20
N GLY A 139 22.98 3.90 6.60
CA GLY A 139 22.98 2.91 5.54
C GLY A 139 22.65 3.46 4.15
N GLU A 140 22.48 4.77 4.00
CA GLU A 140 22.10 5.41 2.73
C GLU A 140 23.00 4.95 1.56
N LYS A 141 24.32 5.02 1.75
CA LYS A 141 25.32 4.61 0.74
C LYS A 141 25.31 3.12 0.39
N TYR A 142 24.67 2.30 1.20
CA TYR A 142 24.61 0.85 0.99
C TYR A 142 23.25 0.40 0.43
N PHE A 143 22.33 1.32 0.17
CA PHE A 143 21.02 0.95 -0.36
C PHE A 143 21.18 0.43 -1.80
N PRO A 144 20.81 -0.84 -2.08
CA PRO A 144 21.24 -1.53 -3.31
C PRO A 144 20.39 -1.18 -4.53
N TYR A 145 19.30 -0.43 -4.36
CA TYR A 145 18.34 -0.16 -5.41
C TYR A 145 18.19 1.33 -5.69
N THR A 146 18.19 1.70 -6.96
CA THR A 146 17.71 3.01 -7.39
C THR A 146 16.17 3.03 -7.32
N LEU A 147 15.57 4.21 -7.26
CA LEU A 147 14.11 4.40 -7.31
C LEU A 147 13.48 3.71 -8.53
N THR A 148 14.17 3.73 -9.67
CA THR A 148 13.73 3.02 -10.87
C THR A 148 13.76 1.50 -10.69
N VAL A 149 14.85 0.95 -10.13
CA VAL A 149 14.94 -0.49 -9.85
C VAL A 149 13.91 -0.91 -8.81
N TYR A 150 13.73 -0.11 -7.77
CA TYR A 150 12.71 -0.32 -6.75
C TYR A 150 11.30 -0.32 -7.35
N SER A 151 10.95 0.68 -8.17
CA SER A 151 9.65 0.73 -8.84
C SER A 151 9.41 -0.47 -9.74
N LYS A 152 10.44 -0.94 -10.46
CA LYS A 152 10.34 -2.14 -11.29
C LYS A 152 10.17 -3.42 -10.45
N LEU A 153 10.94 -3.58 -9.38
CA LEU A 153 10.88 -4.76 -8.51
C LEU A 153 9.53 -4.87 -7.80
N TYR A 154 8.98 -3.77 -7.29
CA TYR A 154 7.64 -3.77 -6.70
C TYR A 154 6.58 -4.14 -7.73
N MET A 155 6.65 -3.58 -8.94
CA MET A 155 5.74 -3.97 -10.02
C MET A 155 5.87 -5.45 -10.37
N LEU A 156 7.09 -6.00 -10.39
CA LEU A 156 7.33 -7.42 -10.61
C LEU A 156 6.72 -8.28 -9.49
N GLN A 157 6.86 -7.88 -8.24
CA GLN A 157 6.30 -8.61 -7.09
C GLN A 157 4.77 -8.68 -7.14
N GLU A 158 4.09 -7.64 -7.63
CA GLU A 158 2.62 -7.63 -7.72
C GLU A 158 2.07 -8.48 -8.88
N ILE A 159 2.92 -8.84 -9.85
CA ILE A 159 2.51 -9.60 -11.05
C ILE A 159 3.11 -11.01 -11.11
N SER A 160 4.04 -11.36 -10.21
CA SER A 160 4.66 -12.69 -10.08
C SER A 160 3.93 -13.55 -9.06
#